data_AF-A0A4Q9DKE7-F1
#
_entry.id   AF-A0A4Q9DKE7-F1
#
_cell.length_a   1.000
_cell.length_b   1.000
_cell.length_c   1.000
_cell.angle_alpha   90.00
_cell.angle_beta   90.00
_cell.angle_gamma   90.00
#
_symmetry.space_group_name_H-M   'P 1'
#
loop_
_entity.id
_entity.type
_entity.pdbx_description
1 polymer ?
#
loop_
_entity_poly.entity_id
_entity_poly.type
_entity_poly.pdbx_seq_one_letter_code
_entity_poly.pdbx_strand_id
1 'polypeptide(L)'
;KPIYKAATEEAALLELDQFEEAWGSKYPLIVRSWRSNWDELATFFKYPPELRKLIYTTNMIESYHRQLRKVTKGKSIFPTYEALLKMLYLATMDVVRKWTGRVQNWGQILLQLSVFFPDRIGQFLR
;
A
#
# COMPACT_ATOMS: atom_id res chain seq x y z
N LYS A 1 -7.17 12.41 4.52
CA LYS A 1 -6.64 11.30 5.37
C LYS A 1 -7.61 10.75 6.42
N PRO A 2 -8.76 11.36 6.76
CA PRO A 2 -9.54 10.88 7.90
C PRO A 2 -10.17 9.51 7.64
N ILE A 3 -10.61 9.23 6.39
CA ILE A 3 -11.18 7.93 5.99
C ILE A 3 -10.29 6.75 6.41
N TYR A 4 -9.03 6.68 5.96
CA TYR A 4 -8.14 5.55 6.28
C TYR A 4 -7.59 5.53 7.71
N LYS A 5 -7.72 6.65 8.44
CA LYS A 5 -7.25 6.79 9.82
C LYS A 5 -8.36 6.59 10.84
N ALA A 6 -9.60 6.39 10.41
CA ALA A 6 -10.73 6.15 11.27
C ALA A 6 -10.50 4.91 12.16
N ALA A 7 -11.09 4.90 13.35
CA ALA A 7 -10.95 3.78 14.28
C ALA A 7 -11.65 2.52 13.77
N THR A 8 -12.84 2.69 13.19
CA THR A 8 -13.72 1.64 12.68
C THR A 8 -14.12 1.91 11.23
N GLU A 9 -14.64 0.89 10.55
CA GLU A 9 -15.18 1.01 9.20
C GLU A 9 -16.39 1.96 9.13
N GLU A 10 -17.26 1.92 10.14
CA GLU A 10 -18.43 2.81 10.25
C GLU A 10 -18.01 4.28 10.33
N ALA A 11 -16.99 4.59 11.15
CA ALA A 11 -16.42 5.92 11.21
C ALA A 11 -15.78 6.33 9.88
N ALA A 12 -15.15 5.39 9.16
CA ALA A 12 -14.58 5.64 7.85
C ALA A 12 -15.64 5.95 6.79
N LEU A 13 -16.82 5.32 6.87
CA LEU A 13 -17.96 5.60 6.01
C LEU A 13 -18.51 7.01 6.25
N LEU A 14 -18.65 7.43 7.51
CA LEU A 14 -19.06 8.80 7.84
C LEU A 14 -18.07 9.84 7.27
N GLU A 15 -16.77 9.55 7.37
CA GLU A 15 -15.74 10.40 6.76
C GLU A 15 -15.77 10.38 5.22
N LEU A 16 -16.21 9.28 4.60
CA LEU A 16 -16.43 9.19 3.16
C LEU A 16 -17.65 10.02 2.74
N ASP A 17 -18.73 10.01 3.52
CA ASP A 17 -19.91 10.85 3.29
C ASP A 17 -19.55 12.34 3.33
N GLN A 18 -18.78 12.77 4.33
CA GLN A 18 -18.29 14.15 4.43
C GLN A 18 -17.35 14.52 3.26
N PHE A 19 -16.52 13.57 2.82
CA PHE A 19 -15.68 13.77 1.64
C PHE A 19 -16.51 13.96 0.36
N GLU A 20 -17.58 13.18 0.21
CA GLU A 20 -18.52 13.31 -0.91
C GLU A 20 -19.27 14.64 -0.89
N GLU A 21 -19.70 15.11 0.28
CA GLU A 21 -20.36 16.42 0.39
C GLU A 21 -19.43 17.56 -0.06
N ALA A 22 -18.16 17.52 0.37
CA ALA A 22 -17.20 18.57 0.06
C ALA A 22 -16.66 18.51 -1.39
N TRP A 23 -16.47 17.30 -1.95
CA TRP A 23 -15.73 17.10 -3.20
C TRP A 23 -16.48 16.36 -4.30
N GLY A 24 -17.65 15.78 -4.00
CA GLY A 24 -18.41 14.95 -4.92
C GLY A 24 -18.90 15.70 -6.15
N SER A 25 -19.21 17.00 -6.02
CA SER A 25 -19.58 17.86 -7.16
C SER A 25 -18.42 18.04 -8.15
N LYS A 26 -17.19 18.14 -7.65
CA LYS A 26 -15.99 18.37 -8.46
C LYS A 26 -15.39 17.08 -9.00
N TYR A 27 -15.47 15.99 -8.23
CA TYR A 27 -14.84 14.71 -8.56
C TYR A 27 -15.81 13.52 -8.41
N PRO A 28 -16.94 13.51 -9.13
CA PRO A 28 -17.99 12.48 -8.96
C PRO A 28 -17.50 11.08 -9.29
N LEU A 29 -16.59 10.93 -10.26
CA LEU A 29 -16.01 9.64 -10.63
C LEU A 29 -15.12 9.04 -9.54
N ILE A 30 -14.41 9.89 -8.78
CA ILE A 30 -13.57 9.43 -7.67
C ILE A 30 -14.46 8.88 -6.56
N VAL A 31 -15.48 9.63 -6.16
CA VAL A 31 -16.44 9.20 -5.15
C VAL A 31 -17.13 7.89 -5.56
N ARG A 32 -17.62 7.82 -6.80
CA ARG A 32 -18.23 6.59 -7.33
C ARG A 32 -17.28 5.40 -7.26
N SER A 33 -16.01 5.58 -7.66
CA SER A 33 -14.99 4.53 -7.60
C SER A 33 -14.70 4.08 -6.17
N TRP A 34 -14.75 4.98 -5.19
CA TRP A 34 -14.55 4.62 -3.79
C TRP A 34 -15.74 3.83 -3.24
N ARG A 35 -16.97 4.30 -3.51
CA ARG A 35 -18.20 3.62 -3.12
C ARG A 35 -18.31 2.23 -3.74
N SER A 36 -18.00 2.09 -5.03
CA SER A 36 -18.11 0.81 -5.74
C SER A 36 -17.10 -0.24 -5.28
N ASN A 37 -15.93 0.20 -4.80
CA ASN A 37 -14.87 -0.69 -4.33
C ASN A 37 -14.75 -0.67 -2.80
N TRP A 38 -15.75 -0.16 -2.09
CA TRP A 38 -15.64 0.08 -0.64
C TRP A 38 -15.37 -1.21 0.12
N ASP A 39 -16.06 -2.30 -0.20
CA ASP A 39 -15.88 -3.58 0.49
C ASP A 39 -14.43 -4.08 0.42
N GLU A 40 -13.76 -3.90 -0.73
CA GLU A 40 -12.36 -4.24 -0.90
C GLU A 40 -11.45 -3.27 -0.11
N LEU A 41 -11.73 -1.97 -0.23
CA LEU A 41 -10.97 -0.92 0.44
C LEU A 41 -11.12 -0.95 1.96
N ALA A 42 -12.24 -1.40 2.50
CA ALA A 42 -12.51 -1.45 3.93
C ALA A 42 -11.95 -2.71 4.60
N THR A 43 -11.54 -3.73 3.83
CA THR A 43 -11.00 -4.97 4.38
C THR A 43 -9.85 -4.77 5.35
N PHE A 44 -9.04 -3.71 5.19
CA PHE A 44 -7.93 -3.46 6.10
C PHE A 44 -8.38 -3.05 7.52
N PHE A 45 -9.63 -2.61 7.72
CA PHE A 45 -10.19 -2.34 9.06
C PHE A 45 -10.31 -3.58 9.92
N LYS A 46 -10.28 -4.78 9.32
CA LYS A 46 -10.20 -6.06 10.06
C LYS A 46 -8.89 -6.23 10.82
N TYR A 47 -7.86 -5.43 10.50
CA TYR A 47 -6.56 -5.49 11.14
C TYR A 47 -6.36 -4.40 12.21
N PRO A 48 -5.51 -4.64 13.22
CA PRO A 48 -5.17 -3.65 14.23
C PRO A 48 -4.43 -2.44 13.64
N PRO A 49 -4.50 -1.26 14.27
CA PRO A 49 -3.93 -0.01 13.76
C PRO A 49 -2.47 -0.09 13.31
N GLU A 50 -1.66 -0.91 13.98
CA GLU A 50 -0.25 -1.13 13.67
C GLU A 50 -0.07 -1.76 12.28
N LEU A 51 -0.90 -2.75 11.96
CA LEU A 51 -0.93 -3.39 10.64
C LEU A 51 -1.56 -2.49 9.59
N ARG A 52 -2.63 -1.77 9.93
CA ARG A 52 -3.26 -0.81 9.01
C ARG A 52 -2.26 0.23 8.52
N LYS A 53 -1.43 0.74 9.43
CA LYS A 53 -0.38 1.72 9.11
C LYS A 53 0.60 1.19 8.07
N LEU A 54 0.98 -0.08 8.15
CA LEU A 54 1.85 -0.70 7.16
C LEU A 54 1.15 -0.80 5.79
N ILE A 55 -0.14 -1.16 5.78
CA ILE A 55 -0.93 -1.32 4.56
C ILE A 55 -1.14 0.01 3.83
N TYR A 56 -1.59 1.06 4.52
CA TYR A 56 -1.90 2.33 3.87
C TYR A 56 -0.66 3.18 3.57
N THR A 57 0.53 2.82 4.07
CA THR A 57 1.76 3.55 3.73
C THR A 57 2.22 3.23 2.31
N THR A 58 2.00 4.17 1.40
CA THR A 58 2.41 4.06 0.00
C THR A 58 3.87 4.44 -0.26
N ASN A 59 4.56 5.01 0.72
CA ASN A 59 5.95 5.50 0.57
C ASN A 59 6.90 4.45 -0.04
N MET A 60 6.74 3.17 0.33
CA MET A 60 7.63 2.10 -0.15
C MET A 60 7.36 1.77 -1.63
N ILE A 61 6.09 1.58 -2.00
CA ILE A 61 5.69 1.27 -3.38
C ILE A 61 5.92 2.48 -4.31
N GLU A 62 5.64 3.70 -3.83
CA GLU A 62 5.85 4.94 -4.59
C GLU A 62 7.33 5.22 -4.81
N SER A 63 8.17 5.01 -3.79
CA SER A 63 9.63 5.12 -3.91
C SER A 63 10.16 4.13 -4.94
N TYR A 64 9.71 2.88 -4.91
CA TYR A 64 10.06 1.86 -5.89
C TYR A 64 9.64 2.26 -7.31
N HIS A 65 8.36 2.62 -7.51
CA HIS A 65 7.87 3.08 -8.81
C HIS A 65 8.60 4.33 -9.32
N ARG A 66 9.01 5.23 -8.43
CA ARG A 66 9.83 6.40 -8.79
C ARG A 66 11.19 5.97 -9.35
N GLN A 67 11.85 4.96 -8.77
CA GLN A 67 13.12 4.45 -9.29
C GLN A 67 12.93 3.81 -10.67
N LEU A 68 11.86 3.03 -10.86
CA LEU A 68 11.55 2.45 -12.17
C LEU A 68 11.29 3.54 -13.22
N ARG A 69 10.46 4.54 -12.91
CA ARG A 69 10.22 5.68 -13.81
C ARG A 69 11.48 6.46 -14.12
N LYS A 70 12.42 6.58 -13.17
CA LYS A 70 13.69 7.29 -13.38
C LYS A 70 14.53 6.62 -14.45
N VAL A 71 14.64 5.29 -14.43
CA VAL A 71 15.46 4.55 -15.42
C VAL A 71 14.78 4.45 -16.78
N THR A 72 13.45 4.45 -16.84
CA THR A 72 12.71 4.39 -18.11
C THR A 72 12.47 5.74 -18.76
N LYS A 73 12.48 6.86 -18.02
CA LYS A 73 12.20 8.21 -18.55
C LYS A 73 13.08 8.61 -19.74
N GLY A 74 14.32 8.13 -19.78
CA GLY A 74 15.27 8.43 -20.87
C GLY A 74 15.19 7.51 -22.08
N LYS A 75 14.29 6.51 -22.08
CA LYS A 75 14.15 5.54 -23.17
C LYS A 75 12.71 5.51 -23.66
N SER A 76 12.47 6.14 -24.81
CA SER A 76 11.15 6.18 -25.45
C SER A 76 10.74 4.85 -26.06
N ILE A 77 11.71 4.06 -26.55
CA ILE A 77 11.49 2.77 -27.21
C ILE A 77 12.52 1.76 -26.70
N PHE A 78 12.08 0.52 -26.48
CA PHE A 78 12.94 -0.62 -26.21
C PHE A 78 12.95 -1.55 -27.43
N PRO A 79 14.11 -2.06 -27.86
CA PRO A 79 14.22 -2.89 -29.05
C PRO A 79 13.56 -4.27 -28.87
N THR A 80 13.52 -4.78 -27.64
CA THR A 80 12.88 -6.06 -27.29
C THR A 80 12.28 -5.98 -25.88
N TYR A 81 11.34 -6.88 -25.59
CA TYR A 81 10.81 -7.08 -24.23
C TYR A 81 11.92 -7.43 -23.23
N GLU A 82 12.88 -8.26 -23.62
CA GLU A 82 14.00 -8.65 -22.77
C GLU A 82 14.89 -7.47 -22.38
N ALA A 83 15.10 -6.51 -23.29
CA ALA A 83 15.86 -5.31 -23.00
C ALA A 83 15.19 -4.45 -21.91
N LEU A 84 13.86 -4.33 -21.95
CA LEU A 84 13.08 -3.68 -20.89
C LEU A 84 13.18 -4.47 -19.57
N LEU A 85 12.97 -5.79 -19.62
CA LEU A 85 12.99 -6.63 -18.43
C LEU A 85 14.35 -6.57 -17.73
N LYS A 86 15.46 -6.64 -18.48
CA LYS A 86 16.82 -6.53 -17.95
C LYS A 86 17.05 -5.17 -17.29
N MET A 87 16.55 -4.09 -17.87
CA MET A 87 16.64 -2.76 -17.27
C MET A 87 15.88 -2.68 -15.93
N LEU A 88 14.64 -3.14 -15.91
CA LEU A 88 13.82 -3.15 -14.70
C LEU A 88 14.48 -4.02 -13.63
N TYR A 89 14.99 -5.20 -14.00
CA TYR A 89 15.72 -6.09 -13.10
C TYR A 89 16.93 -5.40 -12.46
N LEU A 90 17.78 -4.74 -13.25
CA LEU A 90 18.95 -4.03 -12.73
C LEU A 90 18.54 -2.90 -11.78
N ALA A 91 17.49 -2.14 -12.12
CA ALA A 91 16.96 -1.11 -11.24
C ALA A 91 16.43 -1.70 -9.93
N THR A 92 15.69 -2.81 -9.99
CA THR A 92 15.20 -3.53 -8.81
C THR A 92 16.36 -4.02 -7.93
N MET A 93 17.42 -4.57 -8.52
CA MET A 93 18.61 -5.00 -7.77
C MET A 93 19.27 -3.83 -7.02
N ASP A 94 19.39 -2.67 -7.66
CA ASP A 94 19.93 -1.46 -7.01
C ASP A 94 19.03 -0.93 -5.89
N VAL A 95 17.70 -1.05 -6.02
CA VAL A 95 16.76 -0.71 -4.95
C VAL A 95 16.90 -1.67 -3.78
N VAL A 96 16.86 -2.98 -4.06
CA VAL A 96 16.92 -4.04 -3.04
C VAL A 96 18.22 -3.95 -2.24
N ARG A 97 19.35 -3.63 -2.90
CA ARG A 97 20.64 -3.41 -2.21
C ARG A 97 20.58 -2.29 -1.16
N LYS A 98 19.70 -1.29 -1.35
CA LYS A 98 19.53 -0.15 -0.43
C LYS A 98 18.44 -0.39 0.62
N TRP A 99 17.62 -1.43 0.48
CA TRP A 99 16.57 -1.79 1.44
C TRP A 99 17.15 -2.56 2.63
N THR A 100 18.01 -1.90 3.39
CA THR A 100 18.59 -2.42 4.64
C THR A 100 17.89 -1.89 5.89
N GLY A 101 16.93 -0.98 5.73
CA GLY A 101 16.18 -0.38 6.83
C GLY A 101 15.30 -1.39 7.55
N ARG A 102 15.21 -1.26 8.89
CA ARG A 102 14.29 -2.06 9.71
C ARG A 102 12.88 -1.50 9.58
N VAL A 103 11.89 -2.40 9.52
CA VAL A 103 10.48 -2.01 9.63
C VAL A 103 10.24 -1.48 11.04
N GLN A 104 9.69 -0.27 11.14
CA GLN A 104 9.36 0.35 12.42
C GLN A 104 8.32 -0.48 13.16
N ASN A 105 8.51 -0.66 14.47
CA ASN A 105 7.62 -1.45 15.34
C ASN A 105 7.40 -2.90 14.89
N TRP A 106 8.36 -3.50 14.18
CA TRP A 106 8.23 -4.87 13.66
C TRP A 106 7.89 -5.90 14.74
N GLY A 107 8.47 -5.81 15.94
CA GLY A 107 8.16 -6.73 17.05
C GLY A 107 6.68 -6.70 17.46
N GLN A 108 6.08 -5.51 17.56
CA GLN A 108 4.65 -5.36 17.86
C GLN A 108 3.79 -5.90 16.71
N ILE A 109 4.17 -5.59 15.47
CA ILE A 109 3.48 -6.10 14.28
C ILE A 109 3.52 -7.63 14.22
N LEU A 110 4.67 -8.23 14.52
CA LEU A 110 4.85 -9.68 14.52
C LEU A 110 3.98 -10.37 15.57
N LEU A 111 3.85 -9.77 16.76
CA LEU A 111 2.94 -10.27 17.80
C LEU A 111 1.47 -10.18 17.37
N GLN A 112 1.07 -9.10 16.72
CA GLN A 112 -0.30 -9.01 16.18
C GLN A 112 -0.54 -10.04 15.07
N LEU A 113 0.44 -10.25 14.19
CA LEU A 113 0.36 -11.27 13.15
C LEU A 113 0.28 -12.69 13.70
N SER A 114 0.98 -12.99 14.80
CA SER A 114 0.92 -14.31 15.42
C SER A 114 -0.45 -14.60 16.06
N VAL A 115 -1.12 -13.58 16.61
CA VAL A 115 -2.48 -13.70 17.14
C VAL A 115 -3.51 -13.88 16.02
N PHE A 116 -3.40 -13.11 14.93
CA PHE A 116 -4.33 -13.20 13.80
C PHE A 116 -4.14 -14.44 12.92
N PHE A 117 -2.90 -14.92 12.81
CA PHE A 117 -2.53 -16.03 11.91
C PHE A 117 -1.65 -17.08 12.63
N PRO A 118 -2.16 -17.72 13.70
CA PRO A 118 -1.38 -18.62 14.54
C PRO A 118 -0.80 -19.80 13.75
N ASP A 119 -1.61 -20.44 12.90
CA ASP A 119 -1.21 -21.61 12.12
C ASP A 119 -0.14 -21.31 11.05
N ARG A 120 -0.06 -20.04 10.61
CA ARG A 120 0.89 -19.59 9.58
C ARG A 120 2.20 -19.13 10.19
N ILE A 121 2.14 -18.37 11.28
CA ILE A 121 3.30 -17.70 11.87
C ILE A 121 3.97 -18.56 12.95
N GLY A 122 3.22 -19.40 13.66
CA GLY A 122 3.75 -20.22 14.75
C GLY A 122 4.91 -21.13 14.35
N GLN A 123 4.97 -21.55 13.08
CA GLN A 123 6.07 -22.38 12.56
C GLN A 123 7.42 -21.65 12.49
N PHE A 124 7.40 -20.32 12.40
CA PHE A 124 8.57 -19.44 12.23
C PHE A 124 9.02 -18.76 13.53
N LEU A 125 8.27 -18.91 14.63
CA LEU A 125 8.56 -18.31 15.94
C LEU A 125 9.37 -19.23 16.88
N ARG A 126 10.14 -20.17 16.33
CA ARG A 126 11.00 -21.06 17.12
C ARG A 126 12.19 -20.33 17.74
#